data_AF-A0A2A2JUU5-F1
#
_entry.id   AF-A0A2A2JUU5-F1
#
_cell.length_a   1.000
_cell.length_b   1.000
_cell.length_c   1.000
_cell.angle_alpha   90.00
_cell.angle_beta   90.00
_cell.angle_gamma   90.00
#
_symmetry.space_group_name_H-M   'P 1'
#
loop_
_entity.id
_entity.type
_entity.pdbx_description
1 polymer ?
#
loop_
_entity_poly.entity_id
_entity_poly.type
_entity_poly.pdbx_seq_one_letter_code
_entity_poly.pdbx_strand_id
1 'polypeptide(L)'
;MGKDKDEDGEDLPQPERPATDAEKAAARQEAAEAIKNKKFFSRLFIQEAINKVIRYHQNVYDIVDKIEVLAQPDRELLEGGKIEHDKNRNPWELVAYSMRCMKKYHQENEEKTLDRYAQVADKIAQKERHHQPLCRLHIRKMRFYVSRRAEKLNEDIKDINNLLTMVDQSRQQVDENIVLGPMLNH
;
A
#
# COMPACT_ATOMS: atom_id res chain seq x y z
N MET A 1 -76.11 -0.56 62.80
CA MET A 1 -75.08 -1.23 61.99
C MET A 1 -74.74 -0.25 60.88
N GLY A 2 -73.53 0.16 60.57
CA GLY A 2 -72.18 -0.02 61.08
C GLY A 2 -71.36 1.14 60.48
N LYS A 3 -70.25 1.49 61.11
CA LYS A 3 -69.41 2.66 60.80
C LYS A 3 -68.71 2.55 59.44
N ASP A 4 -68.37 3.72 58.92
CA ASP A 4 -67.48 4.03 57.80
C ASP A 4 -66.14 3.28 57.84
N LYS A 5 -65.56 3.05 56.64
CA LYS A 5 -64.19 3.44 56.30
C LYS A 5 -63.85 3.11 54.84
N ASP A 6 -63.60 4.17 54.09
CA ASP A 6 -62.87 4.20 52.83
C ASP A 6 -61.37 3.89 53.11
N GLU A 7 -60.78 3.00 52.32
CA GLU A 7 -59.31 2.88 52.19
C GLU A 7 -58.97 2.72 50.71
N ASP A 8 -58.82 3.84 50.01
CA ASP A 8 -58.08 3.93 48.76
C ASP A 8 -56.58 3.90 49.09
N GLY A 9 -55.94 2.74 48.86
CA GLY A 9 -54.50 2.59 48.97
C GLY A 9 -53.80 3.09 47.71
N GLU A 10 -53.14 4.25 47.79
CA GLU A 10 -52.15 4.68 46.80
C GLU A 10 -50.96 3.71 46.82
N ASP A 11 -50.76 2.97 45.72
CA ASP A 11 -49.57 2.13 45.51
C ASP A 11 -48.35 3.03 45.29
N LEU A 12 -47.51 3.14 46.32
CA LEU A 12 -46.23 3.84 46.26
C LEU A 12 -45.30 3.16 45.23
N PRO A 13 -44.55 3.93 44.41
CA PRO A 13 -43.58 3.35 43.47
C PRO A 13 -42.49 2.60 44.25
N GLN A 14 -42.34 1.31 43.95
CA GLN A 14 -41.32 0.47 44.60
C GLN A 14 -39.91 0.94 44.22
N PRO A 15 -38.95 0.92 45.17
CA PRO A 15 -37.57 1.26 44.89
C PRO A 15 -36.96 0.29 43.87
N GLU A 16 -36.30 0.84 42.85
CA GLU A 16 -35.60 0.07 41.82
C GLU A 16 -34.70 -0.98 42.46
N ARG A 17 -34.85 -2.24 42.04
CA ARG A 17 -34.06 -3.35 42.60
C ARG A 17 -32.58 -3.14 42.25
N PRO A 18 -31.66 -3.35 43.20
CA PRO A 18 -30.23 -3.24 42.92
C PRO A 18 -29.83 -4.29 41.89
N ALA A 19 -29.16 -3.84 40.82
CA ALA A 19 -28.69 -4.71 39.74
C ALA A 19 -27.84 -5.87 40.29
N THR A 20 -28.15 -7.07 39.82
CA THR A 20 -27.48 -8.31 40.20
C THR A 20 -26.03 -8.33 39.71
N ASP A 21 -25.16 -9.09 40.36
CA ASP A 21 -23.76 -9.20 39.95
C ASP A 21 -23.59 -9.78 38.54
N ALA A 22 -24.56 -10.59 38.08
CA ALA A 22 -24.63 -11.10 36.72
C ALA A 22 -24.95 -9.98 35.70
N GLU A 23 -25.87 -9.07 36.01
CA GLU A 23 -26.19 -7.92 35.16
C GLU A 23 -25.01 -6.93 35.09
N LYS A 24 -24.31 -6.71 36.21
CA LYS A 24 -23.08 -5.90 36.23
C LYS A 24 -21.95 -6.54 35.43
N ALA A 25 -21.82 -7.86 35.46
CA ALA A 25 -20.82 -8.59 34.67
C ALA A 25 -21.15 -8.54 33.17
N ALA A 26 -22.42 -8.73 32.79
CA ALA A 26 -22.88 -8.61 31.41
C ALA A 26 -22.65 -7.19 30.86
N ALA A 27 -23.02 -6.16 31.61
CA ALA A 27 -22.78 -4.77 31.23
C ALA A 27 -21.28 -4.44 31.08
N ARG A 28 -20.42 -5.01 31.93
CA ARG A 28 -18.95 -4.86 31.80
C ARG A 28 -18.41 -5.56 30.56
N GLN A 29 -18.96 -6.72 30.21
CA GLN A 29 -18.54 -7.50 29.05
C GLN A 29 -18.99 -6.83 27.74
N GLU A 30 -20.22 -6.31 27.71
CA GLU A 30 -20.77 -5.50 26.62
C GLU A 30 -19.99 -4.19 26.45
N ALA A 31 -19.67 -3.49 27.54
CA ALA A 31 -18.81 -2.30 27.51
C ALA A 31 -17.40 -2.63 27.00
N ALA A 32 -16.83 -3.77 27.40
CA ALA A 32 -15.51 -4.21 26.92
C ALA A 32 -15.53 -4.53 25.42
N GLU A 33 -16.57 -5.18 24.90
CA GLU A 33 -16.77 -5.40 23.46
C GLU A 33 -17.00 -4.09 22.69
N ALA A 34 -17.78 -3.17 23.24
CA ALA A 34 -17.99 -1.84 22.66
C ALA A 34 -16.70 -1.02 22.59
N ILE A 35 -15.84 -1.10 23.62
CA ILE A 35 -14.51 -0.47 23.63
C ILE A 35 -13.58 -1.14 22.62
N LYS A 36 -13.64 -2.47 22.48
CA LYS A 36 -12.86 -3.23 21.49
C LYS A 36 -13.27 -2.86 20.06
N ASN A 37 -14.57 -2.72 19.80
CA ASN A 37 -15.14 -2.24 18.53
C ASN A 37 -14.83 -0.76 18.27
N LYS A 38 -14.86 0.11 19.29
CA LYS A 38 -14.40 1.51 19.19
C LYS A 38 -12.92 1.61 18.81
N LYS A 39 -12.07 0.70 19.29
CA LYS A 39 -10.66 0.63 18.91
C LYS A 39 -10.44 0.09 17.48
N PHE A 40 -11.25 -0.86 17.04
CA PHE A 40 -11.16 -1.47 15.70
C PHE A 40 -11.44 -0.47 14.55
N PHE A 41 -12.26 0.56 14.82
CA PHE A 41 -12.51 1.69 13.91
C PHE A 41 -11.97 3.02 14.46
N SER A 42 -10.88 2.97 15.23
CA SER A 42 -10.22 4.22 15.64
C SER A 42 -9.57 4.87 14.42
N ARG A 43 -9.69 6.20 14.30
CA ARG A 43 -9.03 6.99 13.26
C ARG A 43 -7.55 6.68 13.15
N LEU A 44 -6.89 6.44 14.29
CA LEU A 44 -5.49 6.04 14.37
C LEU A 44 -5.22 4.70 13.64
N PHE A 45 -6.03 3.67 13.89
CA PHE A 45 -5.90 2.37 13.23
C PHE A 45 -6.08 2.48 11.71
N ILE A 46 -7.10 3.22 11.26
CA ILE A 46 -7.37 3.42 9.84
C ILE A 46 -6.22 4.20 9.18
N GLN A 47 -5.69 5.22 9.84
CA GLN A 47 -4.54 5.97 9.36
C GLN A 47 -3.27 5.11 9.25
N GLU A 48 -3.03 4.21 10.22
CA GLU A 48 -1.93 3.26 10.15
C GLU A 48 -2.08 2.29 8.97
N ALA A 49 -3.30 1.80 8.71
CA ALA A 49 -3.59 0.95 7.57
C ALA A 49 -3.33 1.67 6.24
N ILE A 50 -3.81 2.91 6.09
CA ILE A 50 -3.52 3.78 4.93
C ILE A 50 -2.01 3.92 4.74
N ASN A 51 -1.27 4.26 5.80
CA ASN A 51 0.19 4.44 5.74
C ASN A 51 0.93 3.14 5.35
N LYS A 52 0.42 1.96 5.76
CA LYS A 52 0.97 0.68 5.31
C LYS A 52 0.76 0.48 3.81
N VAL A 53 -0.45 0.74 3.31
CA VAL A 53 -0.76 0.59 1.87
C VAL A 53 0.07 1.56 1.02
N ILE A 54 0.19 2.83 1.43
CA ILE A 54 1.06 3.81 0.75
C ILE A 54 2.51 3.29 0.68
N ARG A 55 3.06 2.80 1.80
CA ARG A 55 4.42 2.25 1.83
C ARG A 55 4.59 1.05 0.91
N TYR A 56 3.63 0.12 0.90
CA TYR A 56 3.68 -1.02 -0.03
C TYR A 56 3.67 -0.55 -1.48
N HIS A 57 2.87 0.45 -1.79
CA HIS A 57 2.78 1.01 -3.13
C HIS A 57 4.10 1.67 -3.56
N GLN A 58 4.72 2.47 -2.68
CA GLN A 58 6.04 3.07 -2.88
C GLN A 58 7.13 2.00 -3.07
N ASN A 59 7.13 0.95 -2.24
CA ASN A 59 8.08 -0.15 -2.39
C ASN A 59 7.97 -0.85 -3.75
N VAL A 60 6.75 -1.01 -4.28
CA VAL A 60 6.55 -1.58 -5.62
C VAL A 60 7.11 -0.64 -6.69
N TYR A 61 6.89 0.67 -6.57
CA TYR A 61 7.53 1.65 -7.46
C TYR A 61 9.05 1.53 -7.47
N ASP A 62 9.68 1.52 -6.29
CA ASP A 62 11.13 1.40 -6.15
C ASP A 62 11.68 0.10 -6.74
N ILE A 63 10.94 -1.01 -6.61
CA ILE A 63 11.32 -2.30 -7.21
C ILE A 63 11.28 -2.21 -8.74
N VAL A 64 10.24 -1.58 -9.31
CA VAL A 64 10.14 -1.41 -10.76
C VAL A 64 11.30 -0.57 -11.30
N ASP A 65 11.65 0.52 -10.61
CA ASP A 65 12.80 1.36 -10.99
C ASP A 65 14.11 0.57 -10.93
N LYS A 66 14.32 -0.25 -9.88
CA LYS A 66 15.51 -1.11 -9.78
C LYS A 66 15.57 -2.17 -10.87
N ILE A 67 14.44 -2.78 -11.24
CA ILE A 67 14.37 -3.74 -12.35
C ILE A 67 14.74 -3.06 -13.67
N GLU A 68 14.31 -1.81 -13.89
CA GLU A 68 14.63 -1.06 -15.09
C GLU A 68 16.12 -0.75 -15.20
N VAL A 69 16.77 -0.34 -14.11
CA VAL A 69 18.23 -0.13 -14.06
C VAL A 69 19.01 -1.43 -14.30
N LEU A 70 18.53 -2.56 -13.77
CA LEU A 70 19.14 -3.86 -14.03
C LEU A 70 19.00 -4.30 -15.49
N ALA A 71 17.89 -3.94 -16.14
CA ALA A 71 17.63 -4.29 -17.53
C ALA A 71 18.41 -3.39 -18.52
N GLN A 72 18.71 -2.15 -18.14
CA GLN A 72 19.51 -1.22 -18.93
C GLN A 72 20.37 -0.37 -17.98
N PRO A 73 21.64 -0.75 -17.75
CA PRO A 73 22.52 -0.01 -16.86
C PRO A 73 22.97 1.35 -17.42
N ASP A 74 22.82 1.56 -18.73
CA ASP A 74 23.09 2.86 -19.37
C ASP A 74 21.98 3.87 -19.01
N ARG A 75 22.33 4.83 -18.15
CA ARG A 75 21.41 5.87 -17.69
C ARG A 75 20.99 6.81 -18.79
N GLU A 76 21.86 7.11 -19.76
CA GLU A 76 21.52 8.04 -20.85
C GLU A 76 20.41 7.44 -21.73
N LEU A 77 20.45 6.13 -21.96
CA LEU A 77 19.38 5.42 -22.68
C LEU A 77 18.08 5.38 -21.87
N LEU A 78 18.16 5.14 -20.56
CA LEU A 78 17.01 5.13 -19.68
C LEU A 78 16.31 6.49 -19.58
N GLU A 79 17.07 7.59 -19.46
CA GLU A 79 16.53 8.94 -19.47
C GLU A 79 15.78 9.25 -20.77
N GLY A 80 16.22 8.67 -21.90
CA GLY A 80 15.52 8.71 -23.18
C GLY A 80 14.31 7.76 -23.30
N GLY A 81 13.94 7.02 -22.26
CA GLY A 81 12.85 6.03 -22.27
C GLY A 81 13.13 4.80 -23.14
N LYS A 82 14.41 4.51 -23.37
CA LYS A 82 14.89 3.38 -24.17
C LYS A 82 15.56 2.34 -23.28
N ILE A 83 15.20 1.09 -23.50
CA ILE A 83 15.84 -0.07 -22.84
C ILE A 83 16.71 -0.84 -23.83
N GLU A 84 16.45 -0.70 -25.13
CA GLU A 84 17.22 -1.37 -26.18
C GLU A 84 18.43 -0.53 -26.59
N HIS A 85 19.59 -1.16 -26.73
CA HIS A 85 20.74 -0.48 -27.34
C HIS A 85 20.52 -0.29 -28.84
N ASP A 86 20.93 0.87 -29.34
CA ASP A 86 21.01 1.13 -30.77
C ASP A 86 21.90 0.08 -31.48
N LYS A 87 21.75 -0.03 -32.81
CA LYS A 87 22.58 -0.95 -33.60
C LYS A 87 24.06 -0.63 -33.39
N ASN A 88 24.86 -1.65 -33.12
CA ASN A 88 26.32 -1.56 -32.88
C ASN A 88 26.73 -0.72 -31.66
N ARG A 89 25.82 -0.43 -30.73
CA ARG A 89 26.10 0.27 -29.46
C ARG A 89 26.07 -0.65 -28.26
N ASN A 90 25.70 -1.92 -28.43
CA ASN A 90 25.71 -2.87 -27.32
C ASN A 90 27.17 -3.08 -26.83
N PRO A 91 27.44 -2.98 -25.52
CA PRO A 91 28.79 -3.12 -24.98
C PRO A 91 29.50 -4.41 -25.40
N TRP A 92 28.78 -5.53 -25.45
CA TRP A 92 29.33 -6.83 -25.85
C TRP A 92 29.66 -6.90 -27.34
N GLU A 93 28.90 -6.20 -28.20
CA GLU A 93 29.25 -6.07 -29.62
C GLU A 93 30.55 -5.26 -29.79
N LEU A 94 30.71 -4.18 -29.02
CA LEU A 94 31.91 -3.35 -29.04
C LEU A 94 33.13 -4.12 -28.52
N VAL A 95 32.96 -4.92 -27.47
CA VAL A 95 34.01 -5.81 -26.95
C VAL A 95 34.39 -6.85 -28.01
N ALA A 96 33.43 -7.53 -28.63
CA ALA A 96 33.70 -8.51 -29.69
C ALA A 96 34.44 -7.87 -30.88
N TYR A 97 33.98 -6.69 -31.32
CA TYR A 97 34.64 -5.93 -32.38
C TYR A 97 36.08 -5.56 -32.01
N SER A 98 36.29 -5.03 -30.81
CA SER A 98 37.61 -4.64 -30.32
C SER A 98 38.57 -5.82 -30.26
N MET A 99 38.11 -6.99 -29.78
CA MET A 99 38.89 -8.22 -29.76
C MET A 99 39.32 -8.64 -31.17
N ARG A 100 38.42 -8.57 -32.16
CA ARG A 100 38.75 -8.87 -33.56
C ARG A 100 39.78 -7.90 -34.14
N CYS A 101 39.67 -6.60 -33.82
CA CYS A 101 40.63 -5.59 -34.26
C CYS A 101 42.02 -5.79 -33.65
N MET A 102 42.10 -6.32 -32.42
CA MET A 102 43.37 -6.56 -31.73
C MET A 102 44.14 -7.77 -32.26
N LYS A 103 43.49 -8.71 -32.96
CA LYS A 103 44.10 -9.97 -33.43
C LYS A 103 45.40 -9.73 -34.21
N LYS A 104 45.39 -8.77 -35.15
CA LYS A 104 46.54 -8.43 -36.01
C LYS A 104 47.81 -7.98 -35.26
N TYR A 105 47.73 -7.75 -33.95
CA TYR A 105 48.86 -7.35 -33.11
C TYR A 105 49.39 -8.46 -32.20
N HIS A 106 48.84 -9.68 -32.29
CA HIS A 106 49.10 -10.77 -31.36
C HIS A 106 49.66 -12.01 -32.09
N GLN A 107 50.26 -12.94 -31.33
CA GLN A 107 50.79 -14.19 -31.90
C GLN A 107 49.66 -15.18 -32.24
N GLU A 108 49.88 -16.15 -33.13
CA GLU A 108 48.83 -17.06 -33.63
C GLU A 108 48.02 -17.78 -32.53
N ASN A 109 48.66 -18.15 -31.42
CA ASN A 109 47.97 -18.78 -30.28
C ASN A 109 47.05 -17.80 -29.52
N GLU A 110 47.45 -16.54 -29.43
CA GLU A 110 46.69 -15.46 -28.81
C GLU A 110 45.54 -15.02 -29.73
N GLU A 111 45.76 -15.00 -31.05
CA GLU A 111 44.72 -14.73 -32.05
C GLU A 111 43.56 -15.72 -31.96
N LYS A 112 43.86 -17.02 -31.85
CA LYS A 112 42.87 -18.10 -31.66
C LYS A 112 42.10 -17.95 -30.34
N THR A 113 42.74 -17.38 -29.33
CA THR A 113 42.12 -17.10 -28.04
C THR A 113 41.17 -15.89 -28.15
N LEU A 114 41.61 -14.80 -28.78
CA LEU A 114 40.82 -13.59 -29.04
C LEU A 114 39.57 -13.86 -29.89
N ASP A 115 39.73 -14.49 -31.05
CA ASP A 115 39.04 -15.76 -31.31
C ASP A 115 37.70 -16.07 -30.64
N ARG A 116 37.87 -17.02 -29.72
CA ARG A 116 36.85 -17.62 -28.89
C ARG A 116 36.20 -16.58 -27.99
N TYR A 117 36.94 -15.63 -27.44
CA TYR A 117 36.36 -14.58 -26.59
C TYR A 117 35.44 -13.64 -27.37
N ALA A 118 35.80 -13.24 -28.58
CA ALA A 118 34.93 -12.44 -29.44
C ALA A 118 33.63 -13.19 -29.75
N GLN A 119 33.70 -14.49 -30.07
CA GLN A 119 32.52 -15.32 -30.29
C GLN A 119 31.63 -15.45 -29.05
N VAL A 120 32.21 -15.53 -27.85
CA VAL A 120 31.45 -15.54 -26.60
C VAL A 120 30.74 -14.21 -26.40
N ALA A 121 31.43 -13.09 -26.60
CA ALA A 121 30.86 -11.75 -26.49
C ALA A 121 29.71 -11.55 -27.50
N ASP A 122 29.84 -12.01 -28.75
CA ASP A 122 28.74 -11.98 -29.74
C ASP A 122 27.51 -12.75 -29.26
N LYS A 123 27.71 -13.95 -28.68
CA LYS A 123 26.60 -14.76 -28.16
C LYS A 123 25.89 -14.07 -27.00
N ILE A 124 26.64 -13.37 -26.13
CA ILE A 124 26.06 -12.57 -25.05
C ILE A 124 25.25 -11.40 -25.64
N ALA A 125 25.83 -10.64 -26.57
CA ALA A 125 25.16 -9.54 -27.26
C ALA A 125 23.83 -9.98 -27.92
N GLN A 126 23.85 -11.12 -28.62
CA GLN A 126 22.64 -11.67 -29.27
C GLN A 126 21.54 -12.00 -28.26
N LYS A 127 21.91 -12.65 -27.13
CA LYS A 127 20.95 -12.96 -26.07
C LYS A 127 20.40 -11.69 -25.43
N GLU A 128 21.25 -10.71 -25.18
CA GLU A 128 20.83 -9.44 -24.59
C GLU A 128 19.88 -8.68 -25.52
N ARG A 129 20.20 -8.58 -26.82
CA ARG A 129 19.29 -7.99 -27.82
C ARG A 129 17.94 -8.67 -27.88
N HIS A 130 17.89 -9.99 -27.70
CA HIS A 130 16.63 -10.73 -27.64
C HIS A 130 15.86 -10.45 -26.33
N HIS A 131 16.55 -10.28 -25.22
CA HIS A 131 15.96 -10.09 -23.90
C HIS A 131 15.46 -8.66 -23.65
N GLN A 132 16.18 -7.64 -24.13
CA GLN A 132 15.85 -6.22 -23.96
C GLN A 132 14.40 -5.84 -24.33
N PRO A 133 13.84 -6.21 -25.50
CA PRO A 133 12.46 -5.86 -25.83
C PRO A 133 11.44 -6.57 -24.92
N LEU A 134 11.74 -7.80 -24.47
CA LEU A 134 10.90 -8.52 -23.52
C LEU A 134 10.90 -7.83 -22.16
N CYS A 135 12.07 -7.46 -21.63
CA CYS A 135 12.19 -6.68 -20.40
C CYS A 135 11.43 -5.36 -20.50
N ARG A 136 11.62 -4.62 -21.60
CA ARG A 136 10.94 -3.35 -21.85
C ARG A 136 9.43 -3.48 -21.81
N LEU A 137 8.88 -4.53 -22.42
CA LEU A 137 7.45 -4.78 -22.39
C LEU A 137 6.95 -5.04 -20.96
N HIS A 138 7.69 -5.83 -20.18
CA HIS A 138 7.30 -6.15 -18.80
C HIS A 138 7.39 -4.94 -17.88
N ILE A 139 8.46 -4.15 -17.97
CA ILE A 139 8.62 -2.89 -17.23
C ILE A 139 7.50 -1.92 -17.57
N ARG A 140 7.13 -1.76 -18.85
CA ARG A 140 5.98 -0.93 -19.25
C ARG A 140 4.67 -1.40 -18.62
N LYS A 141 4.41 -2.71 -18.61
CA LYS A 141 3.20 -3.26 -17.97
C LYS A 141 3.19 -3.01 -16.47
N MET A 142 4.34 -3.17 -15.80
CA MET A 142 4.49 -2.87 -14.38
C MET A 142 4.24 -1.37 -14.13
N ARG A 143 4.90 -0.47 -14.85
CA ARG A 143 4.69 0.99 -14.71
C ARG A 143 3.23 1.37 -14.92
N PHE A 144 2.58 0.85 -15.97
CA PHE A 144 1.16 1.09 -16.21
C PHE A 144 0.28 0.63 -15.04
N TYR A 145 0.53 -0.59 -14.54
CA TYR A 145 -0.23 -1.14 -13.42
C TYR A 145 -0.05 -0.33 -12.15
N VAL A 146 1.19 0.05 -11.83
CA VAL A 146 1.49 0.82 -10.63
C VAL A 146 0.88 2.22 -10.75
N SER A 147 1.04 2.93 -11.87
CA SER A 147 0.43 4.27 -12.06
C SER A 147 -1.10 4.24 -11.95
N ARG A 148 -1.77 3.31 -12.63
CA ARG A 148 -3.23 3.19 -12.53
C ARG A 148 -3.69 2.85 -11.10
N ARG A 149 -2.92 2.03 -10.40
CA ARG A 149 -3.21 1.68 -8.99
C ARG A 149 -2.92 2.85 -8.04
N ALA A 150 -1.96 3.72 -8.38
CA ALA A 150 -1.64 4.93 -7.64
C ALA A 150 -2.80 5.93 -7.68
N GLU A 151 -3.35 6.18 -8.88
CA GLU A 151 -4.49 7.08 -9.08
C GLU A 151 -5.68 6.63 -8.24
N LYS A 152 -6.09 5.36 -8.39
CA LYS A 152 -7.19 4.79 -7.61
C LYS A 152 -6.92 4.81 -6.11
N LEU A 153 -5.70 4.48 -5.68
CA LEU A 153 -5.33 4.51 -4.27
C LEU A 153 -5.47 5.93 -3.68
N ASN A 154 -5.06 6.96 -4.43
CA ASN A 154 -5.19 8.35 -3.99
C ASN A 154 -6.66 8.78 -3.87
N GLU A 155 -7.52 8.36 -4.80
CA GLU A 155 -8.97 8.56 -4.73
C GLU A 155 -9.57 7.88 -3.50
N ASP A 156 -9.31 6.58 -3.32
CA ASP A 156 -9.81 5.79 -2.19
C ASP A 156 -9.35 6.39 -0.84
N ILE A 157 -8.10 6.84 -0.72
CA ILE A 157 -7.58 7.50 0.49
C ILE A 157 -8.30 8.82 0.77
N LYS A 158 -8.55 9.62 -0.27
CA LYS A 158 -9.28 10.89 -0.13
C LYS A 158 -10.69 10.64 0.38
N ASP A 159 -11.40 9.66 -0.18
CA ASP A 159 -12.76 9.31 0.22
C ASP A 159 -12.80 8.78 1.67
N ILE A 160 -11.85 7.93 2.06
CA ILE A 160 -11.74 7.45 3.44
C ILE A 160 -11.52 8.62 4.41
N ASN A 161 -10.64 9.56 4.08
CA ASN A 161 -10.38 10.72 4.94
C ASN A 161 -11.60 11.64 5.08
N ASN A 162 -12.38 11.80 4.00
CA ASN A 162 -13.63 12.55 4.05
C ASN A 162 -14.65 11.84 4.96
N LEU A 163 -14.83 10.53 4.81
CA LEU A 163 -15.72 9.73 5.65
C LEU A 163 -15.31 9.77 7.12
N LEU A 164 -14.01 9.66 7.42
CA LEU A 164 -13.50 9.80 8.78
C LEU A 164 -13.84 11.16 9.39
N THR A 165 -13.70 12.23 8.61
CA THR A 165 -14.03 13.59 9.05
C THR A 165 -15.53 13.72 9.34
N MET A 166 -16.39 13.16 8.48
CA MET A 166 -17.85 13.16 8.71
C MET A 166 -18.22 12.35 9.95
N VAL A 167 -17.60 11.19 10.16
CA VAL A 167 -17.84 10.36 11.36
C VAL A 167 -17.42 11.08 12.63
N ASP A 168 -16.27 11.76 12.61
CA ASP A 168 -15.80 12.54 13.76
C ASP A 168 -16.74 13.72 14.06
N GLN A 169 -17.22 14.42 13.04
CA GLN A 169 -18.22 15.49 13.18
C GLN A 169 -19.55 14.98 13.76
N SER A 170 -20.07 13.85 13.25
CA SER A 170 -21.30 13.25 13.77
C SER A 170 -21.14 12.78 15.22
N ARG A 171 -19.97 12.25 15.59
CA ARG A 171 -19.66 11.90 16.99
C ARG A 171 -19.68 13.14 17.89
N GLN A 172 -19.04 14.22 17.46
CA GLN A 172 -19.02 15.47 18.20
C GLN A 172 -20.43 16.04 18.42
N GLN A 173 -21.29 16.02 17.40
CA GLN A 173 -22.69 16.47 17.52
C GLN A 173 -23.50 15.62 18.50
N VAL A 174 -23.29 14.31 18.53
CA VAL A 174 -23.95 13.41 19.49
C VAL A 174 -23.45 13.70 20.91
N ASP A 175 -22.15 13.86 21.10
CA ASP A 175 -21.58 14.18 22.41
C ASP A 175 -22.06 15.56 22.90
N GLU A 176 -22.14 16.57 22.03
CA GLU A 176 -22.71 17.88 22.35
C GLU A 176 -24.19 17.79 22.76
N ASN A 177 -25.01 17.01 22.05
CA ASN A 177 -26.42 16.83 22.38
C ASN A 177 -26.66 16.03 23.68
N ILE A 178 -25.77 15.08 24.00
CA ILE A 178 -25.85 14.29 25.25
C ILE A 178 -25.35 15.11 26.45
N VAL A 179 -24.32 15.95 26.27
CA VAL A 179 -23.73 16.75 27.36
C VAL A 179 -24.54 18.03 27.63
N LEU A 180 -25.11 18.66 26.60
CA LEU A 180 -25.90 19.90 26.74
C LEU A 180 -27.41 19.67 26.85
N GLY A 181 -27.92 18.52 26.39
CA GLY A 181 -29.34 18.15 26.50
C GLY A 181 -29.91 18.17 27.93
N PRO A 182 -29.16 17.78 28.98
CA PRO A 182 -29.63 17.89 30.36
C PRO A 182 -29.53 19.31 30.94
N MET A 183 -28.73 20.21 30.34
CA MET A 183 -28.52 21.57 30.87
C MET A 183 -29.52 22.60 30.34
N LEU A 184 -30.33 22.25 29.34
CA LEU A 184 -31.37 23.13 28.77
C LEU A 184 -32.80 22.80 29.24
N ASN A 185 -32.95 21.81 30.13
CA ASN A 185 -34.24 21.43 30.73
C ASN A 185 -34.31 21.78 32.23
N HIS A 186 -33.86 22.98 32.60
CA HIS A 186 -34.11 23.58 33.91
C HIS A 186 -34.46 25.07 33.79
#